data_AF-A0A9D5FAF9-F1
#
_entry.id   AF-A0A9D5FAF9-F1
#
_cell.length_a   1.000
_cell.length_b   1.000
_cell.length_c   1.000
_cell.angle_alpha   90.00
_cell.angle_beta   90.00
_cell.angle_gamma   90.00
#
_symmetry.space_group_name_H-M   'P 1'
#
loop_
_entity.id
_entity.type
_entity.pdbx_description
1 polymer ?
#
loop_
_entity_poly.entity_id
_entity_poly.type
_entity_poly.pdbx_seq_one_letter_code
_entity_poly.pdbx_strand_id
1 'polypeptide(L)'
;MTIDKQKLQKLLWAEAASFRADCADWKRNTEALQDFLGEKTVEEVALELLAENDRLGRIEQAFSEWIEKTEWVQESVQALELGRHRADVLRTRIDQLNAEVDSLTREADRQYTTIEAYCKDAERYRWLQHGNSGHIEVVEWIGPHATGMTGEDLDALVDGAMAKAVQP
;
A
#
# COMPACT_ATOMS: atom_id res chain seq x y z
N MET A 1 -34.82 0.51 -5.05
CA MET A 1 -36.20 -0.01 -5.14
C MET A 1 -36.68 -0.43 -3.75
N THR A 2 -37.86 0.02 -3.29
CA THR A 2 -38.42 -0.20 -1.93
C THR A 2 -39.65 -1.13 -1.90
N ILE A 3 -39.99 -1.76 -3.04
CA ILE A 3 -41.15 -2.66 -3.12
C ILE A 3 -40.93 -3.95 -2.31
N ASP A 4 -42.00 -4.46 -1.68
CA ASP A 4 -41.99 -5.75 -1.00
C ASP A 4 -41.85 -6.88 -2.04
N LYS A 5 -40.62 -7.36 -2.22
CA LYS A 5 -40.27 -8.40 -3.19
C LYS A 5 -40.97 -9.74 -2.90
N GLN A 6 -41.23 -10.07 -1.64
CA GLN A 6 -41.91 -11.33 -1.28
C GLN A 6 -43.39 -11.29 -1.64
N LYS A 7 -44.06 -10.16 -1.38
CA LYS A 7 -45.46 -9.98 -1.77
C LYS A 7 -45.61 -9.89 -3.29
N LEU A 8 -44.72 -9.17 -3.98
CA LEU A 8 -44.66 -9.12 -5.44
C LEU A 8 -44.54 -10.53 -6.04
N GLN A 9 -43.59 -11.33 -5.54
CA GLN A 9 -43.38 -12.70 -6.00
C GLN A 9 -44.65 -13.54 -5.88
N LYS A 10 -45.33 -13.52 -4.73
CA LYS A 10 -46.57 -14.30 -4.52
C LYS A 10 -47.66 -13.93 -5.51
N LEU A 11 -47.87 -12.64 -5.76
CA LEU A 11 -48.88 -12.14 -6.67
C LEU A 11 -48.56 -12.50 -8.14
N LEU A 12 -47.31 -12.34 -8.57
CA LEU A 12 -46.85 -12.75 -9.91
C LEU A 12 -46.99 -14.26 -10.14
N TRP A 13 -46.69 -15.08 -9.11
CA TRP A 13 -46.89 -16.53 -9.19
C TRP A 13 -48.37 -16.91 -9.32
N ALA A 14 -49.27 -16.24 -8.59
CA ALA A 14 -50.69 -16.47 -8.68
C ALA A 14 -51.25 -16.09 -10.06
N GLU A 15 -50.84 -14.95 -10.62
CA GLU A 15 -51.23 -14.53 -11.96
C GLU A 15 -50.71 -15.50 -13.03
N ALA A 16 -49.42 -15.84 -12.99
CA ALA A 16 -48.82 -16.78 -13.95
C ALA A 16 -49.46 -18.18 -13.87
N ALA A 17 -49.86 -18.63 -12.67
CA ALA A 17 -50.55 -19.89 -12.48
C ALA A 17 -51.97 -19.85 -13.06
N SER A 18 -52.76 -18.80 -12.78
CA SER A 18 -54.11 -18.63 -13.33
C SER A 18 -54.11 -18.50 -14.85
N PHE A 19 -53.14 -17.78 -15.42
CA PHE A 19 -52.95 -17.67 -16.86
C PHE A 19 -52.65 -19.03 -17.50
N ARG A 20 -51.71 -19.81 -16.95
CA ARG A 20 -51.36 -21.14 -17.47
C ARG A 20 -52.49 -22.16 -17.32
N ALA A 21 -53.31 -22.02 -16.29
CA ALA A 21 -54.44 -22.91 -16.03
C ALA A 21 -55.69 -22.54 -16.85
N ASP A 22 -55.64 -21.47 -17.65
CA ASP A 22 -56.80 -20.87 -18.33
C ASP A 22 -58.00 -20.67 -17.37
N CYS A 23 -57.67 -20.31 -16.12
CA CYS A 23 -58.65 -20.13 -15.06
C CYS A 23 -59.13 -18.68 -15.07
N ALA A 24 -60.45 -18.47 -15.01
CA ALA A 24 -61.07 -17.13 -14.98
C ALA A 24 -60.61 -16.23 -13.81
N ASP A 25 -59.92 -16.79 -12.81
CA ASP A 25 -59.30 -16.06 -11.70
C ASP A 25 -58.15 -15.13 -12.14
N TRP A 26 -57.65 -15.23 -13.38
CA TRP A 26 -56.56 -14.38 -13.88
C TRP A 26 -56.90 -12.89 -13.73
N LYS A 27 -58.15 -12.49 -13.99
CA LYS A 27 -58.59 -11.09 -13.87
C LYS A 27 -58.49 -10.55 -12.44
N ARG A 28 -58.87 -11.36 -11.45
CA ARG A 28 -58.75 -11.01 -10.02
C ARG A 28 -57.28 -10.88 -9.60
N ASN A 29 -56.41 -11.73 -10.13
CA ASN A 29 -54.99 -11.69 -9.84
C ASN A 29 -54.31 -10.46 -10.47
N THR A 30 -54.69 -10.09 -11.69
CA THR A 30 -54.22 -8.87 -12.36
C THR A 30 -54.67 -7.61 -11.62
N GLU A 31 -55.93 -7.54 -11.17
CA GLU A 31 -56.43 -6.42 -10.35
C GLU A 31 -55.65 -6.31 -9.02
N ALA A 32 -55.44 -7.43 -8.32
CA ALA A 32 -54.66 -7.44 -7.08
C ALA A 32 -53.19 -7.04 -7.27
N LEU A 33 -52.60 -7.37 -8.43
CA LEU A 33 -51.26 -6.92 -8.81
C LEU A 33 -51.24 -5.43 -9.07
N GLN A 34 -52.19 -4.91 -9.86
CA GLN A 34 -52.25 -3.50 -10.18
C GLN A 34 -52.47 -2.63 -8.94
N ASP A 35 -53.36 -3.04 -8.04
CA ASP A 35 -53.55 -2.41 -6.74
C ASP A 35 -52.27 -2.41 -5.88
N PHE A 36 -51.50 -3.51 -5.93
CA PHE A 36 -50.24 -3.62 -5.19
C PHE A 36 -49.12 -2.76 -5.78
N LEU A 37 -49.05 -2.65 -7.10
CA LEU A 37 -48.04 -1.87 -7.80
C LEU A 37 -48.33 -0.36 -7.77
N GLY A 38 -49.61 0.02 -7.64
CA GLY A 38 -50.04 1.40 -7.56
C GLY A 38 -49.83 2.13 -8.90
N GLU A 39 -48.96 3.14 -8.91
CA GLU A 39 -48.66 3.93 -10.11
C GLU A 39 -47.72 3.21 -11.09
N LYS A 40 -47.01 2.15 -10.65
CA LYS A 40 -46.03 1.45 -11.47
C LYS A 40 -46.66 0.32 -12.26
N THR A 41 -46.17 0.11 -13.47
CA THR A 41 -46.53 -1.10 -14.24
C THR A 41 -45.62 -2.28 -13.89
N VAL A 42 -46.04 -3.49 -14.27
CA VAL A 42 -45.23 -4.71 -14.11
C VAL A 42 -43.91 -4.57 -14.89
N GLU A 43 -43.95 -3.96 -16.08
CA GLU A 43 -42.79 -3.73 -16.93
C GLU A 43 -41.80 -2.75 -16.29
N GLU A 44 -42.27 -1.66 -15.70
CA GLU A 44 -41.41 -0.71 -15.00
C GLU A 44 -40.71 -1.36 -13.80
N VAL A 45 -41.44 -2.17 -13.02
CA VAL A 45 -40.86 -2.94 -11.92
C VAL A 45 -39.87 -4.00 -12.44
N ALA A 46 -40.16 -4.64 -13.57
CA ALA A 46 -39.25 -5.59 -14.18
C ALA A 46 -37.95 -4.92 -14.65
N LEU A 47 -38.03 -3.74 -15.27
CA LEU A 47 -36.86 -2.95 -15.67
C LEU A 47 -36.04 -2.49 -14.45
N GLU A 48 -36.69 -2.05 -13.36
CA GLU A 48 -36.01 -1.72 -12.11
C GLU A 48 -35.32 -2.93 -11.48
N LEU A 49 -35.96 -4.10 -11.51
CA LEU A 49 -35.38 -5.36 -11.03
C LEU A 49 -34.18 -5.81 -11.87
N LEU A 50 -34.23 -5.65 -13.19
CA LEU A 50 -33.09 -5.93 -14.09
C LEU A 50 -31.92 -5.00 -13.80
N ALA A 51 -32.16 -3.70 -13.68
CA ALA A 51 -31.12 -2.73 -13.34
C ALA A 51 -30.49 -3.01 -11.96
N GLU A 52 -31.30 -3.42 -10.97
CA GLU A 52 -30.79 -3.83 -9.66
C GLU A 52 -29.98 -5.13 -9.74
N ASN A 53 -30.38 -6.09 -10.58
CA ASN A 53 -29.62 -7.31 -10.81
C ASN A 53 -28.23 -7.00 -11.42
N ASP A 54 -28.17 -6.12 -12.42
CA ASP A 54 -26.90 -5.66 -13.00
C ASP A 54 -26.03 -4.92 -11.97
N ARG A 55 -26.65 -4.16 -11.05
CA ARG A 55 -25.94 -3.51 -9.94
C ARG A 55 -25.36 -4.55 -8.97
N LEU A 56 -26.15 -5.58 -8.61
CA LEU A 56 -25.70 -6.65 -7.71
C LEU A 56 -24.60 -7.50 -8.37
N GLY A 57 -24.72 -7.85 -9.65
CA GLY A 57 -23.69 -8.60 -10.38
C GLY A 57 -22.34 -7.87 -10.40
N ARG A 58 -22.35 -6.54 -10.56
CA ARG A 58 -21.10 -5.75 -10.45
C ARG A 58 -20.49 -5.78 -9.05
N ILE A 59 -21.32 -5.78 -8.00
CA ILE A 59 -20.85 -5.87 -6.61
C ILE A 59 -20.27 -7.26 -6.34
N GLU A 60 -20.96 -8.32 -6.79
CA GLU A 60 -20.49 -9.70 -6.66
C GLU A 60 -19.16 -9.91 -7.38
N GLN A 61 -19.02 -9.39 -8.60
CA GLN A 61 -17.75 -9.43 -9.33
C GLN A 61 -16.64 -8.72 -8.55
N ALA A 62 -16.86 -7.48 -8.12
CA ALA A 62 -15.87 -6.70 -7.39
C ALA A 62 -15.47 -7.38 -6.07
N PHE A 63 -16.43 -7.99 -5.38
CA PHE A 63 -16.18 -8.75 -4.16
C PHE A 63 -15.36 -10.00 -4.44
N SER A 64 -15.71 -10.80 -5.44
CA SER A 64 -14.96 -12.00 -5.84
C SER A 64 -13.52 -11.65 -6.23
N GLU A 65 -13.32 -10.61 -7.04
CA GLU A 65 -11.97 -10.14 -7.39
C GLU A 65 -11.18 -9.72 -6.15
N TRP A 66 -11.81 -9.05 -5.19
CA TRP A 66 -11.15 -8.68 -3.94
C TRP A 66 -10.76 -9.92 -3.12
N ILE A 67 -11.66 -10.91 -3.01
CA ILE A 67 -11.42 -12.16 -2.29
C ILE A 67 -10.22 -12.89 -2.88
N GLU A 68 -10.18 -13.07 -4.21
CA GLU A 68 -9.10 -13.73 -4.94
C GLU A 68 -7.77 -12.99 -4.75
N LYS A 69 -7.75 -11.67 -5.00
CA LYS A 69 -6.51 -10.85 -4.87
C LYS A 69 -5.95 -10.82 -3.46
N THR A 70 -6.76 -11.11 -2.45
CA THR A 70 -6.35 -11.07 -1.06
C THR A 70 -6.30 -12.45 -0.42
N GLU A 71 -6.49 -13.54 -1.17
CA GLU A 71 -6.63 -14.92 -0.64
C GLU A 71 -5.39 -15.33 0.17
N TRP A 72 -4.20 -14.99 -0.31
CA TRP A 72 -2.92 -15.18 0.36
C TRP A 72 -2.88 -14.64 1.79
N VAL A 73 -3.70 -13.64 2.15
CA VAL A 73 -3.79 -13.11 3.52
C VAL A 73 -4.34 -14.17 4.47
N GLN A 74 -5.28 -14.98 4.01
CA GLN A 74 -5.87 -16.06 4.78
C GLN A 74 -4.90 -17.25 4.94
N GLU A 75 -4.14 -17.56 3.88
CA GLU A 75 -3.12 -18.62 3.92
C GLU A 75 -1.94 -18.25 4.83
N SER A 76 -1.55 -16.97 4.83
CA SER A 76 -0.42 -16.45 5.61
C SER A 76 -0.84 -15.79 6.93
N VAL A 77 -2.05 -16.06 7.43
CA VAL A 77 -2.60 -15.38 8.61
C VAL A 77 -1.75 -15.67 9.85
N GLN A 78 -1.40 -14.61 10.58
CA GLN A 78 -0.71 -14.73 11.86
C GLN A 78 -1.73 -14.89 13.00
N ALA A 79 -1.33 -15.52 14.10
CA ALA A 79 -2.23 -15.75 15.24
C ALA A 79 -2.88 -14.46 15.78
N LEU A 80 -2.16 -13.33 15.75
CA LEU A 80 -2.65 -12.02 16.19
C LEU A 80 -3.68 -11.40 15.23
N GLU A 81 -3.81 -11.94 14.02
CA GLU A 81 -4.70 -11.45 12.97
C GLU A 81 -6.01 -12.23 12.89
N LEU A 82 -6.10 -13.36 13.61
CA LEU A 82 -7.30 -14.18 13.66
C LEU A 82 -8.48 -13.37 14.21
N GLY A 83 -9.62 -13.45 13.52
CA GLY A 83 -10.83 -12.72 13.89
C GLY A 83 -10.85 -11.24 13.48
N ARG A 84 -9.76 -10.69 12.90
CA ARG A 84 -9.75 -9.34 12.35
C ARG A 84 -10.28 -9.31 10.91
N HIS A 85 -10.82 -8.17 10.49
CA HIS A 85 -11.17 -7.94 9.09
C HIS A 85 -9.92 -7.92 8.20
N ARG A 86 -9.98 -8.59 7.04
CA ARG A 86 -8.85 -8.68 6.09
C ARG A 86 -8.32 -7.31 5.68
N ALA A 87 -9.19 -6.32 5.49
CA ALA A 87 -8.78 -4.95 5.15
C ALA A 87 -7.92 -4.31 6.25
N ASP A 88 -8.25 -4.55 7.53
CA ASP A 88 -7.47 -4.02 8.65
C ASP A 88 -6.13 -4.74 8.80
N VAL A 89 -6.09 -6.05 8.54
CA VAL A 89 -4.84 -6.83 8.51
C VAL A 89 -3.91 -6.30 7.42
N LEU A 90 -4.42 -6.11 6.20
CA LEU A 90 -3.66 -5.55 5.08
C LEU A 90 -3.11 -4.16 5.41
N ARG A 91 -3.94 -3.28 5.97
CA ARG A 91 -3.51 -1.94 6.40
C ARG A 91 -2.35 -2.04 7.41
N THR A 92 -2.52 -2.83 8.46
CA THR A 92 -1.47 -3.01 9.48
C THR A 92 -0.17 -3.55 8.87
N ARG A 93 -0.23 -4.54 7.98
CA ARG A 93 0.96 -5.10 7.32
C ARG A 93 1.65 -4.07 6.40
N ILE A 94 0.88 -3.28 5.64
CA ILE A 94 1.43 -2.21 4.79
C ILE A 94 2.13 -1.15 5.66
N ASP A 95 1.51 -0.73 6.75
CA ASP A 95 2.10 0.26 7.66
C ASP A 95 3.41 -0.26 8.29
N GLN A 96 3.44 -1.53 8.68
CA GLN A 96 4.65 -2.20 9.20
C GLN A 96 5.75 -2.27 8.14
N LEU A 97 5.43 -2.70 6.92
CA LEU A 97 6.40 -2.78 5.82
C LEU A 97 6.96 -1.40 5.46
N ASN A 98 6.13 -0.37 5.42
CA ASN A 98 6.59 1.00 5.16
C ASN A 98 7.54 1.49 6.27
N ALA A 99 7.21 1.22 7.53
CA ALA A 99 8.08 1.57 8.65
C ALA A 99 9.42 0.82 8.61
N GLU A 100 9.42 -0.45 8.21
CA GLU A 100 10.64 -1.24 8.05
C GLU A 100 11.50 -0.71 6.90
N VAL A 101 10.90 -0.42 5.74
CA VAL A 101 11.59 0.21 4.59
C VAL A 101 12.22 1.54 4.99
N ASP A 102 11.50 2.40 5.71
CA ASP A 102 12.02 3.67 6.21
C ASP A 102 13.21 3.46 7.16
N SER A 103 13.13 2.45 8.04
CA SER A 103 14.20 2.12 8.98
C SER A 103 15.44 1.63 8.26
N LEU A 104 15.28 0.68 7.33
CA LEU A 104 16.38 0.13 6.53
C LEU A 104 17.03 1.18 5.64
N THR A 105 16.24 2.11 5.08
CA THR A 105 16.77 3.22 4.29
C THR A 105 17.67 4.12 5.14
N ARG A 106 17.23 4.51 6.34
CA ARG A 106 18.05 5.30 7.26
C ARG A 106 19.33 4.56 7.67
N GLU A 107 19.24 3.24 7.89
CA GLU A 107 20.41 2.44 8.21
C GLU A 107 21.40 2.37 7.04
N ALA A 108 20.91 2.18 5.82
CA ALA A 108 21.73 2.21 4.62
C ALA A 108 22.45 3.56 4.46
N ASP A 109 21.77 4.68 4.70
CA ASP A 109 22.38 6.02 4.66
C ASP A 109 23.49 6.17 5.73
N ARG A 110 23.24 5.69 6.96
CA ARG A 110 24.25 5.69 8.02
C ARG A 110 25.48 4.85 7.66
N GLN A 111 25.27 3.68 7.08
CA GLN A 111 26.37 2.83 6.65
C GLN A 111 27.14 3.46 5.49
N TYR A 112 26.44 4.06 4.52
CA TYR A 112 27.06 4.73 3.38
C TYR A 112 27.97 5.88 3.83
N THR A 113 27.46 6.77 4.69
CA THR A 113 28.26 7.88 5.24
C THR A 113 29.48 7.39 6.03
N THR A 114 29.34 6.30 6.79
CA THR A 114 30.44 5.70 7.54
C THR A 114 31.51 5.10 6.62
N ILE A 115 31.09 4.37 5.58
CA ILE A 115 32.00 3.81 4.58
C ILE A 115 32.72 4.92 3.83
N GLU A 116 32.01 5.99 3.45
CA GLU A 116 32.61 7.14 2.77
C GLU A 116 33.70 7.80 3.63
N ALA A 117 33.47 7.96 4.93
CA ALA A 117 34.47 8.48 5.86
C ALA A 117 35.71 7.57 5.93
N TYR A 118 35.52 6.26 6.12
CA TYR A 118 36.64 5.31 6.14
C TYR A 118 37.41 5.25 4.82
N CYS A 119 36.73 5.40 3.68
CA CYS A 119 37.39 5.48 2.38
C CYS A 119 38.29 6.73 2.30
N LYS A 120 37.82 7.90 2.73
CA LYS A 120 38.61 9.13 2.77
C LYS A 120 39.82 8.98 3.70
N ASP A 121 39.64 8.44 4.90
CA ASP A 121 40.74 8.21 5.84
C ASP A 121 41.77 7.24 5.28
N ALA A 122 41.33 6.15 4.65
CA ALA A 122 42.23 5.20 4.00
C ALA A 122 42.97 5.79 2.80
N GLU A 123 42.35 6.72 2.06
CA GLU A 123 43.01 7.48 0.98
C GLU A 123 44.07 8.43 1.53
N ARG A 124 43.75 9.22 2.56
CA ARG A 124 44.70 10.10 3.27
C ARG A 124 45.90 9.32 3.78
N TYR A 125 45.66 8.21 4.47
CA TYR A 125 46.72 7.34 4.99
C TYR A 125 47.62 6.80 3.88
N ARG A 126 47.03 6.26 2.80
CA ARG A 126 47.81 5.74 1.66
C ARG A 126 48.64 6.85 1.01
N TRP A 127 48.07 8.05 0.84
CA TRP A 127 48.77 9.18 0.23
C TRP A 127 49.99 9.63 1.06
N LEU A 128 49.83 9.71 2.40
CA LEU A 128 50.94 10.00 3.32
C LEU A 128 52.02 8.91 3.27
N GLN A 129 51.63 7.64 3.20
CA GLN A 129 52.56 6.50 3.21
C GLN A 129 53.40 6.41 1.93
N HIS A 130 52.84 6.73 0.76
CA HIS A 130 53.52 6.55 -0.52
C HIS A 130 54.50 7.67 -0.90
N GLY A 131 54.86 8.58 0.02
CA GLY A 131 55.91 9.57 -0.20
C GLY A 131 55.55 10.69 -1.19
N ASN A 132 54.32 10.70 -1.71
CA ASN A 132 53.76 11.83 -2.47
C ASN A 132 53.49 13.06 -1.59
N SER A 133 53.66 12.92 -0.27
CA SER A 133 53.40 13.99 0.67
C SER A 133 54.40 15.12 0.60
N GLY A 134 55.68 14.86 0.25
CA GLY A 134 56.80 15.77 -0.11
C GLY A 134 57.09 17.01 0.77
N HIS A 135 56.14 17.43 1.60
CA HIS A 135 55.87 18.76 2.14
C HIS A 135 55.15 18.67 3.50
N ILE A 136 54.78 17.46 3.96
CA ILE A 136 54.16 17.24 5.27
C ILE A 136 55.07 16.32 6.10
N GLU A 137 55.76 16.90 7.07
CA GLU A 137 56.47 16.18 8.12
C GLU A 137 55.61 16.17 9.40
N VAL A 138 55.26 14.98 9.89
CA VAL A 138 54.61 14.82 11.20
C VAL A 138 55.72 14.69 12.25
N VAL A 139 55.93 15.76 13.03
CA VAL A 139 56.97 15.81 14.07
C VAL A 139 56.31 15.94 15.44
N GLU A 140 56.71 15.09 16.39
CA GLU A 140 56.30 15.22 17.80
C GLU A 140 57.02 16.40 18.44
N TRP A 141 56.30 17.46 18.80
CA TRP A 141 56.86 18.69 19.37
C TRP A 141 56.76 18.69 20.90
N ILE A 142 57.91 18.74 21.59
CA ILE A 142 58.00 18.82 23.05
C ILE A 142 58.51 20.22 23.42
N GLY A 143 57.60 21.18 23.69
CA GLY A 143 57.95 22.57 24.04
C GLY A 143 56.77 23.41 24.59
N PRO A 144 57.02 24.65 25.10
CA PRO A 144 56.08 25.35 25.99
C PRO A 144 54.96 26.19 25.31
N HIS A 145 54.86 26.21 23.98
CA HIS A 145 53.83 26.98 23.25
C HIS A 145 53.27 26.14 22.08
N ALA A 146 52.32 25.26 22.37
CA ALA A 146 51.61 24.52 21.32
C ALA A 146 50.22 25.14 21.09
N THR A 147 49.97 25.60 19.86
CA THR A 147 48.59 25.82 19.41
C THR A 147 48.03 24.44 19.06
N GLY A 148 47.07 23.94 19.84
CA GLY A 148 46.46 22.64 19.59
C GLY A 148 45.79 22.63 18.22
N MET A 149 46.21 21.71 17.35
CA MET A 149 45.52 21.38 16.10
C MET A 149 44.62 20.18 16.37
N THR A 150 43.36 20.24 15.96
CA THR A 150 42.46 19.08 16.07
C THR A 150 42.70 18.09 14.94
N GLY A 151 42.19 16.86 15.08
CA GLY A 151 42.25 15.88 14.00
C GLY A 151 41.53 16.36 12.73
N GLU A 152 40.44 17.11 12.87
CA GLU A 152 39.71 17.71 11.73
C GLU A 152 40.55 18.77 11.01
N ASP A 153 41.28 19.60 11.77
CA ASP A 153 42.20 20.59 11.18
C ASP A 153 43.34 19.91 10.40
N LEU A 154 43.85 18.79 10.91
CA LEU A 154 44.87 17.97 10.24
C LEU A 154 44.32 17.35 8.94
N ASP A 155 43.14 16.74 9.01
CA ASP A 155 42.48 16.11 7.85
C ASP A 155 42.23 17.12 6.73
N ALA A 156 41.75 18.32 7.06
CA ALA A 156 41.53 19.39 6.09
C ALA A 156 42.83 19.87 5.43
N LEU A 157 43.94 19.93 6.18
CA LEU A 157 45.26 20.25 5.64
C LEU A 157 45.77 19.16 4.70
N VAL A 158 45.61 17.89 5.07
CA VAL A 158 45.99 16.74 4.23
C VAL A 158 45.17 16.73 2.94
N ASP A 159 43.85 16.88 3.01
CA ASP A 159 42.97 16.97 1.83
C ASP A 159 43.37 18.13 0.91
N GLY A 160 43.67 19.29 1.50
CA GLY A 160 44.12 20.48 0.76
C GLY A 160 45.48 20.28 0.08
N ALA A 161 46.39 19.52 0.68
CA ALA A 161 47.67 19.17 0.08
C ALA A 161 47.52 18.12 -1.03
N MET A 162 46.70 17.08 -0.81
CA MET A 162 46.34 16.07 -1.80
C MET A 162 45.76 16.71 -3.07
N ALA A 163 44.83 17.66 -2.91
CA ALA A 163 44.21 18.37 -4.04
C ALA A 163 45.22 19.18 -4.88
N LYS A 164 46.25 19.77 -4.26
CA LYS A 164 47.30 20.53 -4.96
C LYS A 164 48.28 19.63 -5.71
N ALA A 165 48.58 18.45 -5.19
CA ALA A 165 49.49 17.49 -5.83
C ALA A 165 48.90 16.84 -7.10
N VAL A 166 47.58 16.92 -7.31
CA VAL A 166 46.87 16.38 -8.49
C VAL A 166 46.77 17.39 -9.65
N GLN A 167 47.07 18.68 -9.42
CA GLN A 167 47.10 19.68 -10.49
C GLN A 167 48.43 19.59 -11.28
N PRO A 168 48.40 19.62 -12.64
CA PRO A 168 49.54 19.34 -13.50
C PRO A 168 50.66 20.38 -13.44
#